data_AF-A0A6B3ENH1-F1
#
_entry.id   AF-A0A6B3ENH1-F1
#
_cell.length_a   1.000
_cell.length_b   1.000
_cell.length_c   1.000
_cell.angle_alpha   90.00
_cell.angle_beta   90.00
_cell.angle_gamma   90.00
#
_symmetry.space_group_name_H-M   'P 1'
#
loop_
_entity.id
_entity.type
_entity.pdbx_description
1 polymer ?
#
loop_
_entity_poly.entity_id
_entity_poly.type
_entity_poly.pdbx_seq_one_letter_code
_entity_poly.pdbx_strand_id
1 'polypeptide(L)'
;HSIAEQPYVDMPANSAGRMYFYLGSPDSQYQDFIEFTVGDNVFNGNTTRVDAFGLKLAMRLHAADGYDVQVGEDYDTFQQSREQTFQEFKDEVPTEFKGLADDPARIPAPGSSPDFREGGKYADYFTAYAQSQGVN
;
A
#
# COMPACT_ATOMS: atom_id res chain seq x y z
N HIS A 1 8.07 -19.57 6.80
CA HIS A 1 9.09 -19.19 7.80
C HIS A 1 8.83 -17.74 8.18
N SER A 2 9.18 -17.34 9.40
CA SER A 2 9.25 -15.92 9.76
C SER A 2 10.54 -15.29 9.23
N ILE A 3 10.58 -13.97 9.14
CA ILE A 3 11.80 -13.22 8.80
C ILE A 3 12.92 -13.49 9.82
N ALA A 4 12.57 -13.73 11.09
CA ALA A 4 13.54 -14.07 12.13
C ALA A 4 14.18 -15.45 11.91
N GLU A 5 13.45 -16.40 11.35
CA GLU A 5 13.96 -17.74 11.02
C GLU A 5 14.79 -17.74 9.73
N GLN A 6 14.35 -16.98 8.74
CA GLN A 6 15.00 -16.89 7.43
C GLN A 6 14.90 -15.44 6.91
N PRO A 7 15.92 -14.61 7.18
CA PRO A 7 15.89 -13.18 6.85
C PRO A 7 16.21 -12.88 5.37
N TYR A 8 16.65 -13.89 4.63
CA TYR A 8 17.01 -13.77 3.21
C TYR A 8 16.32 -14.86 2.38
N VAL A 9 15.85 -14.46 1.22
CA VAL A 9 15.22 -15.33 0.23
C VAL A 9 15.77 -14.96 -1.15
N ASP A 10 16.22 -15.96 -1.90
CA ASP A 10 16.56 -15.78 -3.31
C ASP A 10 15.28 -15.59 -4.12
N MET A 11 15.19 -14.49 -4.87
CA MET A 11 14.05 -14.22 -5.74
C MET A 11 14.36 -14.70 -7.17
N PRO A 12 13.77 -15.82 -7.63
CA PRO A 12 13.99 -16.30 -8.98
C PRO A 12 13.30 -15.40 -10.02
N ALA A 13 13.72 -15.55 -11.28
CA ALA A 13 13.09 -14.89 -12.41
C ALA A 13 11.58 -15.15 -12.43
N ASN A 14 10.80 -14.09 -12.64
CA ASN A 14 9.33 -14.13 -12.67
C ASN A 14 8.78 -12.93 -13.44
N SER A 15 7.57 -13.08 -13.98
CA SER A 15 6.89 -12.02 -14.75
C SER A 15 5.81 -11.25 -13.97
N ALA A 16 5.46 -11.70 -12.76
CA ALA A 16 4.41 -11.12 -11.92
C ALA A 16 4.48 -11.69 -10.49
N GLY A 17 5.37 -11.15 -9.67
CA GLY A 17 5.59 -11.56 -8.28
C GLY A 17 4.84 -10.69 -7.29
N ARG A 18 4.35 -11.33 -6.22
CA ARG A 18 3.92 -10.66 -4.99
C ARG A 18 4.58 -11.33 -3.79
N MET A 19 5.07 -10.53 -2.86
CA MET A 19 5.55 -11.00 -1.56
C MET A 19 4.70 -10.35 -0.48
N TYR A 20 3.97 -11.19 0.25
CA TYR A 20 3.09 -10.77 1.34
C TYR A 20 3.83 -10.82 2.68
N PHE A 21 3.57 -9.81 3.51
CA PHE A 21 4.09 -9.70 4.86
C PHE A 21 2.91 -9.72 5.83
N TYR A 22 3.07 -10.44 6.94
CA TYR A 22 2.05 -10.59 7.97
C TYR A 22 2.65 -10.35 9.36
N LEU A 23 1.93 -9.68 10.24
CA LEU A 23 2.34 -9.51 11.63
C LEU A 23 1.81 -10.65 12.51
N GLY A 24 2.72 -11.34 13.22
CA GLY A 24 2.40 -12.35 14.24
C GLY A 24 2.10 -13.74 13.69
N SER A 25 1.25 -13.86 12.67
CA SER A 25 0.92 -15.15 12.01
C SER A 25 0.64 -14.98 10.51
N PRO A 26 0.80 -16.04 9.70
CA PRO A 26 0.48 -16.00 8.26
C PRO A 26 -0.99 -15.72 7.94
N ASP A 27 -1.90 -15.92 8.89
CA ASP A 27 -3.34 -15.68 8.73
C ASP A 27 -3.79 -14.33 9.32
N SER A 28 -2.84 -13.47 9.71
CA SER A 28 -3.11 -12.18 10.32
C SER A 28 -3.80 -11.22 9.35
N GLN A 29 -4.81 -10.49 9.84
CA GLN A 29 -5.43 -9.40 9.07
C GLN A 29 -4.49 -8.21 8.86
N TYR A 30 -3.44 -8.08 9.68
CA TYR A 30 -2.41 -7.06 9.52
C TYR A 30 -1.38 -7.54 8.51
N GLN A 31 -1.65 -7.22 7.26
CA GLN A 31 -0.84 -7.63 6.13
C GLN A 31 -0.67 -6.51 5.11
N ASP A 32 0.38 -6.62 4.31
CA ASP A 32 0.62 -5.81 3.14
C ASP A 32 1.56 -6.57 2.19
N PHE A 33 1.84 -6.05 1.00
CA PHE A 33 2.69 -6.72 0.03
C PHE A 33 3.52 -5.75 -0.81
N ILE A 34 4.59 -6.29 -1.38
CA ILE A 34 5.30 -5.68 -2.51
C ILE A 34 4.96 -6.42 -3.80
N GLU A 35 5.04 -5.69 -4.91
CA GLU A 35 4.93 -6.25 -6.25
C GLU A 35 6.29 -6.16 -6.94
N PHE A 36 6.63 -7.19 -7.71
CA PHE A 36 7.90 -7.21 -8.42
C PHE A 36 7.90 -8.08 -9.67
N THR A 37 8.91 -7.87 -10.51
CA THR A 37 9.26 -8.66 -11.68
C THR A 37 10.78 -8.79 -11.70
N VAL A 38 11.27 -10.01 -11.89
CA VAL A 38 12.71 -10.32 -11.94
C VAL A 38 13.02 -10.91 -13.31
N GLY A 39 13.88 -10.23 -14.06
CA GLY A 39 14.49 -10.74 -15.29
C GLY A 39 15.99 -10.96 -15.13
N ASP A 40 16.66 -11.35 -16.21
CA ASP A 40 18.07 -11.77 -16.19
C ASP A 40 19.03 -10.72 -15.58
N ASN A 41 18.78 -9.43 -15.82
CA ASN A 41 19.59 -8.32 -15.33
C ASN A 41 18.74 -7.13 -14.86
N VAL A 42 17.49 -7.39 -14.44
CA VAL A 42 16.57 -6.34 -14.05
C VAL A 42 15.69 -6.77 -12.89
N PHE A 43 15.54 -5.86 -11.92
CA PHE A 43 14.51 -5.91 -10.90
C PHE A 43 13.60 -4.70 -11.10
N ASN A 44 12.30 -4.95 -11.29
CA ASN A 44 11.27 -3.92 -11.21
C ASN A 44 10.40 -4.24 -10.02
N GLY A 45 10.28 -3.33 -9.06
CA GLY A 45 9.41 -3.57 -7.91
C GLY A 45 8.96 -2.30 -7.24
N ASN A 46 7.92 -2.43 -6.43
CA ASN A 46 7.30 -1.31 -5.73
C ASN A 46 6.63 -1.79 -4.43
N THR A 47 6.55 -0.89 -3.46
CA THR A 47 5.47 -0.93 -2.47
C THR A 47 4.19 -0.42 -3.16
N THR A 48 3.01 -0.68 -2.60
CA THR A 48 1.76 -0.21 -3.21
C THR A 48 0.72 0.17 -2.18
N ARG A 49 -0.03 1.23 -2.48
CA ARG A 49 -1.23 1.67 -1.74
C ARG A 49 -2.47 1.70 -2.65
N VAL A 50 -2.36 1.06 -3.83
CA VAL A 50 -3.43 1.03 -4.84
C VAL A 50 -4.67 0.34 -4.29
N ASP A 51 -4.49 -0.74 -3.52
CA ASP A 51 -5.59 -1.48 -2.90
C ASP A 51 -5.86 -1.02 -1.46
N ALA A 52 -4.79 -0.87 -0.66
CA ALA A 52 -4.88 -0.42 0.73
C ALA A 52 -3.51 -0.01 1.28
N PHE A 53 -3.53 0.75 2.38
CA PHE A 53 -2.44 0.86 3.34
C PHE A 53 -2.68 -0.14 4.48
N GLY A 54 -1.90 -1.23 4.54
CA GLY A 54 -2.02 -2.27 5.56
C GLY A 54 -0.89 -2.20 6.58
N LEU A 55 0.35 -2.29 6.13
CA LEU A 55 1.58 -2.22 6.93
C LEU A 55 2.49 -1.14 6.36
N LYS A 56 3.27 -0.48 7.21
CA LYS A 56 4.35 0.42 6.76
C LYS A 56 5.45 -0.42 6.11
N LEU A 57 5.73 -0.18 4.84
CA LEU A 57 6.73 -0.90 4.05
C LEU A 57 7.66 0.11 3.36
N ALA A 58 8.95 -0.20 3.39
CA ALA A 58 9.94 0.45 2.56
C ALA A 58 10.78 -0.61 1.86
N MET A 59 11.24 -0.28 0.67
CA MET A 59 12.09 -1.14 -0.14
C MET A 59 13.34 -0.36 -0.53
N ARG A 60 14.51 -0.98 -0.33
CA ARG A 60 15.80 -0.46 -0.79
C ARG A 60 16.38 -1.41 -1.83
N LEU A 61 16.67 -0.89 -3.02
CA LEU A 61 17.30 -1.64 -4.10
C LEU A 61 18.77 -1.24 -4.19
N HIS A 62 19.65 -2.22 -4.06
CA HIS A 62 21.07 -2.11 -4.33
C HIS A 62 21.42 -2.93 -5.57
N ALA A 63 22.03 -2.31 -6.57
CA ALA A 63 22.46 -2.98 -7.78
C ALA A 63 24.00 -3.00 -7.93
N ALA A 64 24.48 -3.92 -8.76
CA ALA A 64 25.91 -4.15 -8.95
C ALA A 64 26.66 -2.97 -9.61
N ASP A 65 25.93 -2.10 -10.33
CA ASP A 65 26.47 -0.88 -10.95
C ASP A 65 26.55 0.32 -9.98
N GLY A 66 26.17 0.12 -8.71
CA GLY A 66 26.18 1.14 -7.67
C GLY A 66 24.87 1.90 -7.52
N TYR A 67 23.81 1.56 -8.28
CA TYR A 67 22.48 2.11 -8.04
C TYR A 67 21.98 1.72 -6.64
N ASP A 68 21.54 2.71 -5.86
CA ASP A 68 21.08 2.56 -4.49
C ASP A 68 19.94 3.54 -4.24
N VAL A 69 18.71 3.02 -4.14
CA VAL A 69 17.50 3.83 -3.93
C VAL A 69 16.59 3.19 -2.90
N GLN A 70 15.86 4.04 -2.19
CA GLN A 70 14.84 3.66 -1.24
C GLN A 70 13.50 4.29 -1.62
N VAL A 71 12.43 3.51 -1.51
CA VAL A 71 11.04 3.94 -1.73
C VAL A 71 10.13 3.38 -0.63
N GLY A 72 8.94 3.96 -0.48
CA GLY A 72 7.93 3.55 0.50
C GLY A 72 7.72 4.60 1.60
N GLU A 73 7.21 4.17 2.76
CA GLU A 73 7.03 5.06 3.90
C GLU A 73 8.38 5.59 4.41
N ASP A 74 8.36 6.83 4.91
CA ASP A 74 9.54 7.49 5.46
C ASP A 74 9.79 7.12 6.93
N TYR A 75 10.95 7.52 7.43
CA TYR A 75 11.39 7.21 8.78
C TYR A 75 10.42 7.74 9.85
N ASP A 76 9.89 8.94 9.66
CA ASP A 76 8.96 9.55 10.62
C ASP A 76 7.66 8.73 10.70
N THR A 77 7.10 8.32 9.56
CA THR A 77 5.96 7.41 9.51
C THR A 77 6.27 6.10 10.22
N PHE A 78 7.46 5.50 10.05
CA PHE A 78 7.85 4.28 10.76
C PHE A 78 7.93 4.44 12.28
N GLN A 79 8.21 5.63 12.79
CA GLN A 79 8.27 5.90 14.24
C GLN A 79 6.90 6.11 14.89
N GLN A 80 5.88 6.41 14.09
CA GLN A 80 4.52 6.58 14.59
C GLN A 80 3.92 5.25 15.04
N SER A 81 3.04 5.31 16.04
CA SER A 81 2.12 4.19 16.29
C SER A 81 1.18 4.02 15.10
N ARG A 82 0.51 2.87 15.02
CA ARG A 82 -0.50 2.64 13.98
C ARG A 82 -1.68 3.60 14.14
N GLU A 83 -2.14 3.78 15.36
CA GLU A 83 -3.24 4.67 15.73
C GLU A 83 -2.90 6.11 15.35
N GLN A 84 -1.66 6.55 15.59
CA GLN A 84 -1.19 7.87 15.17
C GLN A 84 -1.25 8.03 13.66
N THR A 85 -0.69 7.10 12.87
CA THR A 85 -0.73 7.18 11.40
C THR A 85 -2.17 7.22 10.86
N PHE A 86 -3.07 6.43 11.45
CA PHE A 86 -4.48 6.41 11.02
C PHE A 86 -5.22 7.70 11.41
N GLN A 87 -4.88 8.27 12.57
CA GLN A 87 -5.46 9.55 12.99
C GLN A 87 -4.97 10.69 12.11
N GLU A 88 -3.67 10.76 11.80
CA GLU A 88 -3.11 11.75 10.88
C GLU A 88 -3.78 11.69 9.50
N PHE A 89 -4.00 10.48 8.96
CA PHE A 89 -4.79 10.33 7.73
C PHE A 89 -6.18 10.97 7.88
N LYS A 90 -6.92 10.70 8.97
CA LYS A 90 -8.24 11.30 9.19
C LYS A 90 -8.19 12.81 9.36
N ASP A 91 -7.10 13.35 9.90
CA ASP A 91 -6.95 14.78 10.14
C ASP A 91 -6.64 15.54 8.84
N GLU A 92 -5.88 14.92 7.92
CA GLU A 92 -5.44 15.54 6.67
C GLU A 92 -6.47 15.44 5.53
N VAL A 93 -7.26 14.37 5.48
CA VAL A 93 -8.19 14.14 4.36
C VAL A 93 -9.53 14.85 4.52
N PRO A 94 -10.20 15.22 3.41
CA PRO A 94 -11.59 15.69 3.43
C PRO A 94 -12.55 14.68 4.06
N THR A 95 -13.70 15.18 4.55
CA THR A 95 -14.72 14.41 5.28
C THR A 95 -15.12 13.10 4.58
N GLU A 96 -15.17 13.10 3.25
CA GLU A 96 -15.56 11.97 2.42
C GLU A 96 -14.60 10.77 2.56
N PHE A 97 -13.33 11.02 2.84
CA PHE A 97 -12.30 9.99 2.93
C PHE A 97 -12.01 9.53 4.37
N LYS A 98 -12.43 10.30 5.39
CA LYS A 98 -12.10 10.00 6.79
C LYS A 98 -12.56 8.60 7.23
N GLY A 99 -13.70 8.14 6.71
CA GLY A 99 -14.26 6.81 7.01
C GLY A 99 -13.41 5.64 6.48
N LEU A 100 -12.47 5.87 5.55
CA LEU A 100 -11.56 4.83 5.07
C LEU A 100 -10.66 4.30 6.20
N ALA A 101 -10.38 5.09 7.22
CA ALA A 101 -9.53 4.70 8.35
C ALA A 101 -10.33 4.24 9.58
N ASP A 102 -11.58 3.81 9.43
CA ASP A 102 -12.39 3.27 10.54
C ASP A 102 -12.05 1.82 10.89
N ASP A 103 -11.58 1.03 9.92
CA ASP A 103 -11.02 -0.30 10.15
C ASP A 103 -9.59 -0.17 10.72
N PRO A 104 -9.30 -0.67 11.94
CA PRO A 104 -7.94 -0.60 12.47
C PRO A 104 -6.96 -1.45 11.65
N ALA A 105 -7.39 -2.45 10.87
CA ALA A 105 -6.50 -3.36 10.14
C ALA A 105 -5.92 -2.78 8.85
N ARG A 106 -6.55 -1.77 8.24
CA ARG A 106 -6.08 -1.13 6.99
C ARG A 106 -6.88 0.11 6.63
N ILE A 107 -6.30 0.96 5.77
CA ILE A 107 -7.01 2.04 5.06
C ILE A 107 -7.18 1.57 3.60
N PRO A 108 -8.37 1.15 3.14
CA PRO A 108 -8.57 0.74 1.76
C PRO A 108 -8.53 1.94 0.82
N ALA A 109 -8.19 1.70 -0.44
CA ALA A 109 -8.36 2.71 -1.48
C ALA A 109 -9.86 3.08 -1.62
N PRO A 110 -10.18 4.32 -2.02
CA PRO A 110 -11.56 4.77 -2.13
C PRO A 110 -12.43 3.84 -2.98
N GLY A 111 -11.94 3.42 -4.16
CA GLY A 111 -12.67 2.51 -5.06
C GLY A 111 -12.95 1.11 -4.50
N SER A 112 -12.27 0.71 -3.42
CA SER A 112 -12.51 -0.53 -2.69
C SER A 112 -13.49 -0.37 -1.52
N SER A 113 -13.84 0.87 -1.15
CA SER A 113 -14.78 1.17 -0.07
C SER A 113 -16.24 1.20 -0.55
N PRO A 114 -17.20 0.62 0.18
CA PRO A 114 -18.62 0.72 -0.14
C PRO A 114 -19.12 2.17 -0.29
N ASP A 115 -18.50 3.13 0.38
CA ASP A 115 -18.91 4.53 0.36
C ASP A 115 -18.73 5.19 -1.02
N PHE A 116 -17.70 4.80 -1.79
CA PHE A 116 -17.38 5.36 -3.10
C PHE A 116 -17.75 4.44 -4.27
N ARG A 117 -18.19 3.21 -3.98
CA ARG A 117 -18.70 2.29 -5.00
C ARG A 117 -20.15 2.64 -5.36
N GLU A 118 -20.65 2.03 -6.43
CA GLU A 118 -22.04 2.19 -6.87
C GLU A 118 -23.03 2.00 -5.71
N GLY A 119 -23.94 2.97 -5.54
CA GLY A 119 -24.91 3.00 -4.44
C GLY A 119 -24.37 3.56 -3.11
N GLY A 120 -23.08 3.84 -3.00
CA GLY A 120 -22.46 4.50 -1.87
C GLY A 120 -22.75 6.00 -1.80
N LYS A 121 -22.64 6.58 -0.59
CA LYS A 121 -22.91 8.01 -0.35
C LYS A 121 -21.99 8.98 -1.12
N TYR A 122 -20.84 8.49 -1.61
CA TYR A 122 -19.86 9.23 -2.41
C TYR A 122 -19.64 8.58 -3.78
N ALA A 123 -20.58 7.78 -4.29
CA ALA A 123 -20.48 7.14 -5.61
C ALA A 123 -20.23 8.16 -6.74
N ASP A 124 -20.79 9.35 -6.62
CA ASP A 124 -20.69 10.44 -7.60
C ASP A 124 -19.57 11.45 -7.30
N TYR A 125 -18.58 11.11 -6.45
CA TYR A 125 -17.59 12.06 -5.94
C TYR A 125 -16.89 12.89 -7.02
N PHE A 126 -16.55 12.27 -8.16
CA PHE A 126 -15.91 12.96 -9.30
C PHE A 126 -16.87 13.36 -10.43
N THR A 127 -18.17 13.04 -10.35
CA THR A 127 -19.12 13.21 -11.47
C THR A 127 -19.18 14.65 -11.97
N ALA A 128 -19.36 15.62 -11.07
CA ALA A 128 -19.43 17.03 -11.45
C ALA A 128 -18.11 17.55 -12.07
N TYR A 129 -16.97 17.07 -11.56
CA TYR A 129 -15.67 17.41 -12.14
C TYR A 129 -15.50 16.79 -13.53
N ALA A 130 -15.84 15.52 -13.71
CA ALA A 130 -15.76 14.83 -15.00
C ALA A 130 -16.61 15.55 -16.06
N GLN A 131 -17.83 15.95 -15.70
CA GLN A 131 -18.72 16.74 -16.56
C GLN A 131 -18.12 18.10 -16.93
N SER A 132 -17.45 18.78 -15.98
CA SER A 132 -16.75 20.05 -16.27
C SER A 132 -15.62 19.89 -17.30
N GLN A 133 -15.09 18.67 -17.44
CA GLN A 133 -14.05 18.31 -18.41
C GLN A 133 -14.61 17.64 -19.68
N GLY A 134 -15.94 17.59 -19.84
CA GLY A 134 -16.60 17.01 -21.02
C GLY A 134 -16.70 15.48 -21.02
N VAL A 135 -16.49 14.83 -19.86
CA VAL A 135 -16.75 13.40 -19.68
C VAL A 135 -18.20 13.22 -19.23
N ASN A 136 -18.98 12.48 -20.01
CA ASN A 136 -20.40 12.18 -19.74
C ASN A 136 -20.56 10.75 -19.24
#